data_AF-A0AAN7VL77-F1
#
_entry.id   AF-A0AAN7VL77-F1
#
_cell.length_a   1.000
_cell.length_b   1.000
_cell.length_c   1.000
_cell.angle_alpha   90.00
_cell.angle_beta   90.00
_cell.angle_gamma   90.00
#
_symmetry.space_group_name_H-M   'P 1'
#
loop_
_entity.id
_entity.type
_entity.pdbx_description
1 polymer ?
#
loop_
_entity_poly.entity_id
_entity_poly.type
_entity_poly.pdbx_seq_one_letter_code
_entity_poly.pdbx_strand_id
1 'polypeptide(L)'
;MALRLLTLGSRFKGRLIPLGSAGAHNEPAPPEGTREMVGFGINGQPMYMDRVDFPMPALRWKEETPDVLALREREKGDWRKLSLEEKKALYRASFCQTFAEFTHPTGEWKGIVGYSFIIMACGVWMYIFMKFFVYGPLPDSFSEENRRAQLRRMLDLKVNPITGLSSKWDYEKDDWKK
;
A
#
# COMPACT_ATOMS: atom_id res chain seq x y z
N MET A 1 49.84 -27.67 -5.10
CA MET A 1 48.80 -26.69 -4.71
C MET A 1 47.79 -26.50 -5.86
N ALA A 2 47.16 -27.58 -6.34
CA ALA A 2 46.21 -27.52 -7.46
C ALA A 2 45.40 -28.83 -7.57
N LEU A 3 44.55 -29.13 -6.58
CA LEU A 3 43.61 -30.26 -6.65
C LEU A 3 42.51 -30.13 -5.57
N ARG A 4 41.78 -29.01 -5.59
CA ARG A 4 40.58 -28.79 -4.76
C ARG A 4 39.56 -27.87 -5.45
N LEU A 5 39.36 -28.05 -6.76
CA LEU A 5 38.39 -27.23 -7.54
C LEU A 5 37.40 -28.08 -8.37
N LEU A 6 37.13 -29.33 -7.97
CA LEU A 6 36.22 -30.22 -8.72
C LEU A 6 35.21 -30.98 -7.83
N THR A 7 34.72 -30.38 -6.75
CA THR A 7 33.60 -30.93 -5.97
C THR A 7 32.59 -29.86 -5.56
N LEU A 8 32.18 -29.02 -6.51
CA LEU A 8 30.93 -28.25 -6.43
C LEU A 8 29.93 -28.73 -7.49
N GLY A 9 29.81 -30.05 -7.62
CA GLY A 9 28.75 -30.68 -8.40
C GLY A 9 27.70 -31.24 -7.43
N SER A 10 26.44 -30.87 -7.65
CA SER A 10 25.23 -31.32 -6.93
C SER A 10 24.93 -30.59 -5.61
N ARG A 11 24.16 -29.51 -5.68
CA ARG A 11 23.13 -29.16 -4.68
C ARG A 11 22.33 -27.92 -5.09
N PHE A 12 21.78 -27.90 -6.30
CA PHE A 12 20.61 -27.06 -6.60
C PHE A 12 19.88 -27.69 -7.79
N LYS A 13 19.02 -28.68 -7.50
CA LYS A 13 17.89 -29.01 -8.39
C LYS A 13 16.74 -28.06 -8.05
N GLY A 14 16.96 -26.76 -8.25
CA GLY A 14 15.84 -25.83 -8.39
C GLY A 14 15.38 -25.90 -9.84
N ARG A 15 14.14 -26.34 -10.10
CA ARG A 15 13.57 -26.29 -11.45
C ARG A 15 13.45 -24.81 -11.82
N LEU A 16 14.16 -24.37 -12.86
CA LEU A 16 13.98 -23.00 -13.39
C LEU A 16 12.52 -22.85 -13.80
N ILE A 17 11.79 -21.94 -13.15
CA ILE A 17 10.48 -21.51 -13.62
C ILE A 17 10.75 -20.40 -14.65
N PRO A 18 10.36 -20.57 -15.93
CA PRO A 18 10.59 -19.56 -16.94
C PRO A 18 9.82 -18.28 -16.58
N LEU A 19 10.50 -17.14 -16.71
CA LEU A 19 9.94 -15.81 -16.50
C LEU A 19 8.79 -15.60 -17.50
N GLY A 20 7.55 -15.55 -17.01
CA GLY A 20 6.35 -15.39 -17.86
C GLY A 20 5.34 -16.55 -17.85
N SER A 21 5.49 -17.55 -16.97
CA SER A 21 4.41 -18.52 -16.70
C SER A 21 3.28 -17.85 -15.89
N ALA A 22 2.51 -17.00 -16.56
CA ALA A 22 1.22 -16.52 -16.07
C ALA A 22 0.23 -17.69 -16.13
N GLY A 23 -0.54 -17.85 -15.06
CA GLY A 23 -1.31 -19.05 -14.78
C GLY A 23 -2.30 -19.44 -15.88
N ALA A 24 -2.10 -20.64 -16.41
CA ALA A 24 -3.10 -21.50 -17.06
C ALA A 24 -2.37 -22.79 -17.50
N HIS A 25 -1.85 -23.57 -16.56
CA HIS A 25 -1.39 -24.92 -16.87
C HIS A 25 -2.44 -25.92 -16.37
N ASN A 26 -2.84 -26.84 -17.24
CA ASN A 26 -3.71 -27.97 -16.94
C ASN A 26 -3.18 -28.88 -15.82
N GLU A 27 -1.96 -28.62 -15.34
CA GLU A 27 -1.40 -29.19 -14.12
C GLU A 27 -0.85 -28.05 -13.24
N PRO A 28 -1.33 -27.90 -11.99
CA PRO A 28 -0.72 -26.98 -11.04
C PRO A 28 0.75 -27.38 -10.85
N ALA A 29 1.64 -26.40 -10.71
CA ALA A 29 3.01 -26.69 -10.31
C ALA A 29 3.00 -27.56 -9.04
N PRO A 30 3.95 -28.49 -8.85
CA PRO A 30 4.00 -29.25 -7.61
C PRO A 30 4.23 -28.29 -6.43
N PRO A 31 3.59 -28.53 -5.27
CA PRO A 31 3.74 -27.68 -4.10
C PRO A 31 5.21 -27.53 -3.71
N GLU A 32 5.57 -26.33 -3.25
CA GLU A 32 6.90 -26.10 -2.68
C GLU A 32 7.00 -26.85 -1.33
N GLY A 33 7.80 -27.93 -1.30
CA GLY A 33 8.06 -28.71 -0.10
C GLY A 33 7.09 -29.89 0.13
N THR A 34 6.99 -30.34 1.37
CA THR A 34 6.13 -31.47 1.82
C THR A 34 4.74 -30.99 2.28
N ARG A 35 4.27 -29.87 1.74
CA ARG A 35 2.97 -29.28 2.12
C ARG A 35 1.86 -29.88 1.26
N GLU A 36 0.80 -30.28 1.93
CA GLU A 36 -0.38 -30.86 1.30
C GLU A 36 -1.17 -29.81 0.50
N MET A 37 -1.54 -30.16 -0.73
CA MET A 37 -2.47 -29.40 -1.56
C MET A 37 -3.90 -29.88 -1.30
N VAL A 38 -4.75 -28.96 -0.81
CA VAL A 38 -6.13 -29.24 -0.37
C VAL A 38 -7.16 -28.71 -1.36
N GLY A 39 -6.79 -27.75 -2.21
CA GLY A 39 -7.71 -27.13 -3.16
C GLY A 39 -7.01 -26.37 -4.28
N PHE A 40 -7.80 -25.67 -5.09
CA PHE A 40 -7.34 -25.05 -6.33
C PHE A 40 -6.76 -23.64 -6.17
N GLY A 41 -6.89 -23.00 -5.00
CA GLY A 41 -6.31 -21.66 -4.77
C GLY A 41 -7.00 -20.55 -5.56
N ILE A 42 -6.46 -19.33 -5.45
CA ILE A 42 -7.00 -18.13 -6.12
C ILE A 42 -6.80 -18.20 -7.64
N ASN A 43 -5.67 -18.73 -8.11
CA ASN A 43 -5.26 -18.71 -9.52
C ASN A 43 -4.93 -20.10 -10.09
N GLY A 44 -5.44 -21.19 -9.48
CA GLY A 44 -5.05 -22.55 -9.87
C GLY A 44 -3.61 -22.93 -9.46
N GLN A 45 -2.93 -22.09 -8.68
CA GLN A 45 -1.56 -22.29 -8.24
C GLN A 45 -1.54 -22.82 -6.79
N PRO A 46 -0.58 -23.70 -6.44
CA PRO A 46 -0.38 -24.18 -5.08
C PRO A 46 0.23 -23.07 -4.20
N MET A 47 -0.55 -22.07 -3.81
CA MET A 47 -0.09 -20.99 -2.96
C MET A 47 -0.88 -20.93 -1.66
N TYR A 48 -0.17 -20.67 -0.56
CA TYR A 48 -0.76 -20.32 0.72
C TYR A 48 -0.90 -18.80 0.82
N MET A 49 -2.09 -18.30 1.17
CA MET A 49 -2.29 -16.89 1.48
C MET A 49 -3.45 -16.70 2.47
N ASP A 50 -3.25 -15.90 3.51
CA ASP A 50 -4.31 -15.50 4.44
C ASP A 50 -5.07 -14.30 3.86
N ARG A 51 -6.30 -14.55 3.38
CA ARG A 51 -7.15 -13.55 2.74
C ARG A 51 -8.62 -13.71 3.13
N VAL A 52 -9.34 -12.59 3.18
CA VAL A 52 -10.77 -12.56 3.54
C VAL A 52 -11.64 -13.13 2.41
N ASP A 53 -11.31 -12.77 1.17
CA ASP A 53 -12.00 -13.21 -0.05
C ASP A 53 -11.74 -14.67 -0.40
N PHE A 54 -10.62 -15.22 0.06
CA PHE A 54 -10.22 -16.60 -0.18
C PHE A 54 -9.86 -17.33 1.12
N PRO A 55 -10.87 -17.72 1.94
CA PRO A 55 -10.65 -18.28 3.28
C PRO A 55 -9.98 -19.65 3.29
N MET A 56 -9.97 -20.36 2.16
CA MET A 56 -9.48 -21.74 2.04
C MET A 56 -8.35 -21.81 1.01
N PRO A 57 -7.09 -21.55 1.39
CA PRO A 57 -5.95 -21.53 0.48
C PRO A 57 -5.72 -22.90 -0.19
N ALA A 58 -4.98 -22.92 -1.30
CA ALA A 58 -4.66 -24.17 -2.02
C ALA A 58 -3.81 -25.12 -1.19
N LEU A 59 -2.89 -24.57 -0.39
CA LEU A 59 -1.97 -25.31 0.46
C LEU A 59 -2.34 -25.18 1.92
N ARG A 60 -1.91 -26.15 2.72
CA ARG A 60 -1.83 -25.99 4.17
C ARG A 60 -0.60 -25.17 4.57
N TRP A 61 -0.70 -24.50 5.71
CA TRP A 61 0.39 -23.67 6.23
C TRP A 61 1.63 -24.51 6.60
N LYS A 62 1.45 -25.54 7.42
CA LYS A 62 2.55 -26.40 7.89
C LYS A 62 2.80 -27.57 6.93
N GLU A 63 4.05 -28.00 6.92
CA GLU A 63 4.47 -29.27 6.32
C GLU A 63 3.93 -30.47 7.09
N GLU A 64 3.84 -31.62 6.42
CA GLU A 64 3.41 -32.89 7.01
C GLU A 64 4.47 -33.43 7.98
N THR A 65 4.40 -33.02 9.25
CA THR A 65 5.17 -33.65 10.33
C THR A 65 4.43 -34.89 10.85
N PRO A 66 5.14 -35.89 11.41
CA PRO A 66 4.50 -37.11 11.92
C PRO A 66 3.43 -36.83 12.97
N ASP A 67 3.60 -35.80 13.80
CA ASP A 67 2.61 -35.38 14.79
C ASP A 67 1.34 -34.83 14.14
N VAL A 68 1.49 -34.03 13.08
CA VAL A 68 0.34 -33.49 12.33
C VAL A 68 -0.38 -34.63 11.64
N LEU A 69 0.33 -35.57 11.01
CA LEU A 69 -0.26 -36.75 10.37
C LEU A 69 -1.04 -37.61 11.37
N ALA A 70 -0.50 -37.84 12.57
CA ALA A 70 -1.21 -38.57 13.64
C ALA A 70 -2.50 -37.84 14.07
N LEU A 71 -2.47 -36.50 14.16
CA LEU A 71 -3.67 -35.69 14.42
C LEU A 71 -4.67 -35.75 13.26
N ARG A 72 -4.22 -35.86 12.00
CA ARG A 72 -5.10 -36.02 10.82
C ARG A 72 -5.83 -37.35 10.81
N GLU A 73 -5.18 -38.44 11.21
CA GLU A 73 -5.87 -39.73 11.35
C GLU A 73 -6.99 -39.67 12.40
N ARG A 74 -6.80 -38.88 13.46
CA ARG A 74 -7.84 -38.63 14.47
C ARG A 74 -8.92 -37.67 13.98
N GLU A 75 -8.58 -36.71 13.11
CA GLU A 75 -9.52 -35.78 12.47
C GLU A 75 -10.57 -36.50 11.61
N LYS A 76 -10.24 -37.65 11.01
CA LYS A 76 -11.19 -38.47 10.24
C LYS A 76 -12.32 -39.07 11.09
N GLY A 77 -12.15 -39.11 12.42
CA GLY A 77 -13.14 -39.64 13.36
C GLY A 77 -14.13 -38.59 13.90
N ASP A 78 -14.73 -38.87 15.05
CA ASP A 78 -15.68 -37.95 15.71
C ASP A 78 -14.96 -36.79 16.42
N TRP A 79 -15.25 -35.57 16.02
CA TRP A 79 -14.66 -34.33 16.56
C TRP A 79 -15.09 -34.02 17.99
N ARG A 80 -16.10 -34.70 18.53
CA ARG A 80 -16.46 -34.59 19.95
C ARG A 80 -15.41 -35.22 20.87
N LYS A 81 -14.62 -36.16 20.34
CA LYS A 81 -13.54 -36.86 21.08
C LYS A 81 -12.21 -36.11 21.03
N LEU A 82 -12.09 -35.07 20.22
CA LEU A 82 -10.89 -34.24 20.13
C LEU A 82 -10.87 -33.21 21.25
N SER A 83 -9.70 -33.08 21.89
CA SER A 83 -9.46 -32.03 22.89
C SER A 83 -9.45 -30.65 22.23
N LEU A 84 -9.62 -29.60 23.04
CA LEU A 84 -9.59 -28.23 22.55
C LEU A 84 -8.21 -27.85 22.00
N GLU A 85 -7.15 -28.40 22.59
CA GLU A 85 -5.76 -28.20 22.15
C GLU A 85 -5.49 -28.87 20.81
N GLU A 86 -6.00 -30.09 20.59
CA GLU A 86 -5.88 -30.80 19.32
C GLU A 86 -6.59 -30.05 18.18
N LYS A 87 -7.77 -29.48 18.46
CA LYS A 87 -8.49 -28.64 17.50
C LYS A 87 -7.70 -27.38 17.14
N LYS A 88 -7.10 -26.72 18.13
CA LYS A 88 -6.22 -25.55 17.91
C LYS A 88 -4.95 -25.94 17.13
N ALA A 89 -4.36 -27.09 17.42
CA ALA A 89 -3.19 -27.60 16.72
C ALA A 89 -3.50 -27.92 15.25
N LEU A 90 -4.64 -28.56 14.97
CA LEU A 90 -5.14 -28.79 13.61
C LEU A 90 -5.40 -27.48 12.86
N TYR A 91 -5.98 -26.49 13.54
CA TYR A 91 -6.19 -25.16 12.97
C TYR A 91 -4.86 -24.49 12.61
N ARG A 92 -3.89 -24.43 13.54
CA ARG A 92 -2.56 -23.84 13.31
C ARG A 92 -1.67 -24.64 12.34
N ALA A 93 -1.99 -25.90 12.09
CA ALA A 93 -1.35 -26.70 11.05
C ALA A 93 -1.92 -26.36 9.66
N SER A 94 -3.22 -26.07 9.58
CA SER A 94 -3.90 -25.72 8.33
C SER A 94 -3.70 -24.26 7.96
N PHE A 95 -3.78 -23.36 8.94
CA PHE A 95 -3.74 -21.91 8.78
C PHE A 95 -2.63 -21.26 9.61
N CYS A 96 -1.96 -20.25 9.06
CA CYS A 96 -0.96 -19.45 9.75
C CYS A 96 -1.62 -18.51 10.75
N GLN A 97 -2.49 -17.62 10.25
CA GLN A 97 -3.14 -16.57 11.02
C GLN A 97 -4.65 -16.81 11.13
N THR A 98 -5.24 -16.38 12.24
CA THR A 98 -6.71 -16.30 12.35
C THR A 98 -7.23 -15.06 11.63
N PHE A 99 -8.52 -15.05 11.27
CA PHE A 99 -9.17 -13.85 10.74
C PHE A 99 -8.90 -12.61 11.59
N ALA A 100 -9.01 -12.72 12.91
CA ALA A 100 -8.75 -11.61 13.81
C ALA A 100 -7.30 -11.11 13.79
N GLU A 101 -6.32 -11.98 13.53
CA GLU A 101 -4.90 -11.64 13.51
C GLU A 101 -4.52 -10.86 12.27
N PHE A 102 -4.93 -11.31 11.08
CA PHE A 102 -4.52 -10.66 9.83
C PHE A 102 -5.41 -9.48 9.42
N THR A 103 -6.65 -9.39 9.93
CA THR A 103 -7.48 -8.19 9.76
C THR A 103 -7.21 -7.13 10.82
N HIS A 104 -6.26 -7.36 11.73
CA HIS A 104 -5.98 -6.44 12.82
C HIS A 104 -5.48 -5.08 12.28
N PRO A 105 -6.09 -3.95 12.69
CA PRO A 105 -5.67 -2.63 12.22
C PRO A 105 -4.28 -2.26 12.78
N THR A 106 -3.28 -2.08 11.91
CA THR A 106 -1.88 -1.79 12.30
C THR A 106 -1.64 -0.32 12.68
N GLY A 107 -2.57 0.58 12.36
CA GLY A 107 -2.44 2.01 12.67
C GLY A 107 -1.47 2.78 11.76
N GLU A 108 -1.01 2.16 10.67
CA GLU A 108 -0.07 2.74 9.70
C GLU A 108 -0.49 4.10 9.15
N TRP A 109 -1.80 4.36 9.05
CA TRP A 109 -2.34 5.63 8.59
C TRP A 109 -1.79 6.83 9.40
N LYS A 110 -1.49 6.65 10.69
CA LYS A 110 -0.91 7.70 11.53
C LYS A 110 0.50 8.07 11.07
N GLY A 111 1.29 7.07 10.73
CA GLY A 111 2.63 7.25 10.17
C GLY A 111 2.56 7.96 8.82
N ILE A 112 1.68 7.51 7.93
CA ILE A 112 1.48 8.10 6.59
C ILE A 112 1.10 9.59 6.72
N VAL A 113 0.14 9.92 7.58
CA VAL A 113 -0.29 11.31 7.82
C VAL A 113 0.86 12.14 8.40
N GLY A 114 1.60 11.59 9.37
CA GLY A 114 2.77 12.26 9.97
C GLY A 114 3.84 12.61 8.95
N TYR A 115 4.27 11.65 8.13
CA TYR A 115 5.27 11.90 7.08
C TYR A 115 4.76 12.86 6.01
N SER A 116 3.48 12.82 5.67
CA SER A 116 2.87 13.76 4.74
C SER A 116 3.01 15.21 5.22
N PHE A 117 2.73 15.47 6.50
CA PHE A 117 2.91 16.80 7.09
C PHE A 117 4.37 17.25 7.15
N ILE A 118 5.31 16.35 7.42
CA ILE A 118 6.74 16.65 7.41
C ILE A 118 7.17 17.11 6.00
N ILE A 119 6.78 16.38 4.96
CA ILE A 119 7.13 16.72 3.57
C ILE A 119 6.52 18.07 3.17
N MET A 120 5.26 18.33 3.52
CA MET A 120 4.62 19.63 3.26
C MET A 120 5.34 20.77 3.99
N ALA A 121 5.71 20.57 5.25
CA ALA A 121 6.47 21.55 6.02
C ALA A 121 7.84 21.83 5.39
N CYS A 122 8.56 20.79 4.94
CA CYS A 122 9.81 20.94 4.20
C CYS A 122 9.63 21.77 2.92
N GLY A 123 8.52 21.58 2.19
CA GLY A 123 8.17 22.40 1.02
C GLY A 123 8.00 23.88 1.35
N VAL A 124 7.29 24.19 2.45
CA VAL A 124 7.12 25.58 2.92
C VAL A 124 8.46 26.19 3.33
N TRP A 125 9.30 25.46 4.07
CA TRP A 125 10.63 25.92 4.45
C TRP A 125 11.55 26.16 3.25
N MET A 126 11.49 25.31 2.23
CA MET A 126 12.21 25.51 0.97
C MET A 126 11.76 26.81 0.28
N TYR A 127 10.45 27.07 0.20
CA TYR A 127 9.95 28.31 -0.38
C TYR A 127 10.40 29.56 0.40
N ILE A 128 10.35 29.50 1.73
CA ILE A 128 10.85 30.57 2.60
C ILE A 128 12.33 30.86 2.31
N PHE A 129 13.15 29.81 2.23
CA PHE A 129 14.56 29.93 1.88
C PHE A 129 14.76 30.61 0.51
N MET A 130 14.03 30.16 -0.52
CA MET A 130 14.09 30.79 -1.84
C MET A 130 13.69 32.28 -1.78
N LYS A 131 12.67 32.62 -1.00
CA LYS A 131 12.18 34.00 -0.90
C LYS A 131 13.17 34.94 -0.23
N PHE A 132 13.92 34.47 0.78
CA PHE A 132 14.88 35.30 1.51
C PHE A 132 16.25 35.40 0.82
N PHE A 133 16.72 34.32 0.19
CA PHE A 133 18.11 34.24 -0.28
C PHE A 133 18.26 34.23 -1.80
N VAL A 134 17.21 33.90 -2.56
CA VAL A 134 17.31 33.70 -4.02
C VAL A 134 16.51 34.74 -4.80
N TYR A 135 15.27 35.02 -4.39
CA TYR A 135 14.40 35.93 -5.11
C TYR A 135 14.76 37.40 -4.88
N GLY A 136 14.90 38.14 -5.98
CA GLY A 136 15.13 39.58 -5.96
C GLY A 136 13.91 40.39 -5.48
N PRO A 137 14.06 41.73 -5.40
CA PRO A 137 12.94 42.60 -5.08
C PRO A 137 11.81 42.45 -6.09
N LEU A 138 10.57 42.64 -5.64
CA LEU A 138 9.44 42.70 -6.56
C LEU A 138 9.55 43.94 -7.45
N PRO A 139 8.97 43.91 -8.68
CA PRO A 139 8.90 45.09 -9.53
C PRO A 139 8.17 46.25 -8.83
N ASP A 140 8.55 47.49 -9.17
CA ASP A 140 7.97 48.70 -8.57
C ASP A 140 6.45 48.81 -8.73
N SER A 141 5.87 48.16 -9.74
CA SER A 141 4.41 48.08 -9.93
C SER A 141 3.68 47.40 -8.76
N PHE A 142 4.38 46.59 -7.96
CA PHE A 142 3.84 45.96 -6.75
C PHE A 142 3.89 46.86 -5.51
N SER A 143 4.48 48.06 -5.60
CA SER A 143 4.40 49.05 -4.53
C SER A 143 2.93 49.38 -4.23
N GLU A 144 2.64 49.71 -2.98
CA GLU A 144 1.25 49.92 -2.55
C GLU A 144 0.59 51.09 -3.29
N GLU A 145 1.32 52.18 -3.51
CA GLU A 145 0.86 53.34 -4.26
C GLU A 145 0.54 52.97 -5.72
N ASN A 146 1.45 52.29 -6.41
CA ASN A 146 1.24 51.89 -7.80
C ASN A 146 0.08 50.90 -7.93
N ARG A 147 -0.07 49.97 -6.98
CA ARG A 147 -1.21 49.05 -6.95
C ARG A 147 -2.53 49.79 -6.74
N ARG A 148 -2.58 50.78 -5.85
CA ARG A 148 -3.78 51.59 -5.59
C ARG A 148 -4.12 52.46 -6.81
N ALA A 149 -3.13 53.11 -7.41
CA ALA A 149 -3.31 53.90 -8.63
C ALA A 149 -3.79 53.02 -9.81
N GLN A 150 -3.20 51.83 -9.97
CA GLN A 150 -3.61 50.86 -10.98
C GLN A 150 -5.04 50.39 -10.74
N LEU A 151 -5.40 50.06 -9.50
CA LEU A 151 -6.76 49.69 -9.12
C LEU A 151 -7.75 50.81 -9.43
N ARG A 152 -7.43 52.06 -9.08
CA ARG A 152 -8.29 53.20 -9.39
C ARG A 152 -8.51 53.34 -10.89
N ARG A 153 -7.42 53.30 -11.67
CA ARG A 153 -7.50 53.30 -13.13
C ARG A 153 -8.37 52.17 -13.69
N MET A 154 -8.28 50.96 -13.13
CA MET A 154 -9.11 49.83 -13.56
C MET A 154 -10.60 50.06 -13.28
N LEU A 155 -10.94 50.70 -12.16
CA LEU A 155 -12.30 51.09 -11.83
C LEU A 155 -12.81 52.20 -12.75
N ASP A 156 -11.99 53.22 -13.02
CA ASP A 156 -12.34 54.32 -13.93
C ASP A 156 -12.59 53.81 -15.35
N LEU A 157 -11.78 52.84 -15.81
CA LEU A 157 -11.95 52.15 -17.09
C LEU A 157 -13.06 51.09 -17.07
N LYS A 158 -13.75 50.92 -15.95
CA LYS A 158 -14.85 49.95 -15.75
C LYS A 158 -14.47 48.54 -16.19
N VAL A 159 -13.28 48.07 -15.79
CA VAL A 159 -12.82 46.71 -16.10
C VAL A 159 -13.75 45.67 -15.49
N ASN A 160 -14.30 44.80 -16.34
CA ASN A 160 -15.27 43.74 -16.00
C ASN A 160 -16.47 44.26 -15.17
N PRO A 161 -17.35 45.10 -15.76
CA PRO A 161 -18.36 45.85 -15.02
C PRO A 161 -19.64 45.06 -14.71
N ILE A 162 -19.83 43.85 -15.27
CA ILE A 162 -21.04 43.05 -15.08
C ILE A 162 -20.90 42.09 -13.90
N THR A 163 -19.82 41.30 -13.86
CA THR A 163 -19.62 40.23 -12.84
C THR A 163 -18.29 40.34 -12.07
N GLY A 164 -17.37 41.20 -12.52
CA GLY A 164 -15.99 41.19 -12.08
C GLY A 164 -15.65 42.26 -11.04
N LEU A 165 -14.53 42.96 -11.28
CA LEU A 165 -13.97 43.93 -10.35
C LEU A 165 -14.87 45.16 -10.20
N SER A 166 -15.15 45.82 -11.33
CA SER A 166 -15.89 47.09 -11.35
C SER A 166 -17.37 46.91 -10.98
N SER A 167 -17.95 45.72 -11.18
CA SER A 167 -19.33 45.45 -10.75
C SER A 167 -19.52 45.55 -9.24
N LYS A 168 -18.44 45.35 -8.46
CA LYS A 168 -18.42 45.40 -6.99
C LYS A 168 -18.11 46.78 -6.43
N TRP A 169 -17.80 47.76 -7.27
CA TRP A 169 -17.54 49.14 -6.84
C TRP A 169 -18.82 49.98 -6.96
N ASP A 170 -19.12 50.76 -5.93
CA ASP A 170 -20.18 51.76 -5.93
C ASP A 170 -19.60 53.11 -6.37
N TYR A 171 -19.87 53.48 -7.62
CA TYR A 171 -19.36 54.72 -8.22
C TYR A 171 -20.06 55.98 -7.67
N GLU A 172 -21.22 55.84 -7.02
CA GLU A 172 -21.92 56.98 -6.43
C GLU A 172 -21.35 57.32 -5.06
N LYS A 173 -20.97 56.29 -4.29
CA LYS A 173 -20.43 56.45 -2.93
C LYS A 173 -18.91 56.44 -2.87
N ASP A 174 -18.26 56.17 -4.00
CA ASP A 174 -16.81 55.99 -4.13
C ASP A 174 -16.25 54.97 -3.11
N ASP A 175 -16.95 53.85 -2.93
CA ASP A 175 -16.58 52.78 -2.00
C ASP A 175 -16.97 51.38 -2.57
N TRP A 176 -16.46 50.32 -1.96
CA TRP A 176 -16.86 48.94 -2.31
C TRP A 176 -18.31 48.68 -1.88
N LYS A 177 -19.08 48.04 -2.77
CA LYS A 177 -20.41 47.53 -2.44
C LYS A 177 -20.27 46.50 -1.31
N LYS A 178 -21.09 46.64 -0.28
CA LYS A 178 -21.20 45.69 0.83
C LYS A 178 -22.13 44.54 0.47
#